data_AF-A0A1E3P9U3-F1
#
_entry.id   AF-A0A1E3P9U3-F1
#
_cell.length_a   1.000
_cell.length_b   1.000
_cell.length_c   1.000
_cell.angle_alpha   90.00
_cell.angle_beta   90.00
_cell.angle_gamma   90.00
#
_symmetry.space_group_name_H-M   'P 1'
#
loop_
_entity.id
_entity.type
_entity.pdbx_description
1 polymer ?
#
loop_
_entity_poly.entity_id
_entity_poly.type
_entity_poly.pdbx_seq_one_letter_code
_entity_poly.pdbx_strand_id
1 'polypeptide(L)'
;MPPRRIVRKQSLASKLKSYPFDLLLALNEQRELIDWDSYSKTFALPFGVLLTVTYFFLRLWQDNTVVEKKQMYFDYHKQQLLRDSKYFNKSDVSVIPKLLFMLQLIIITINVLNTSFFLLKTKKYTIFNKVSISHTSSARKISKDGSSRSLFDLLQFWKKTEEPEIESYWELNIWNPSKFSTYLFVSFPPFNILFLYLSQSSFKNLVFLFSTSLVLYFVIVKGYLVLIEDKQVLYQETFDEYQRKYVNPKLSVAKREVAIDATHGPYNDSIEYYSPGRTEKLFKTHDYKGRESVETFEQGEFTPVKKSTPLRKSVFTPRSSRFTTSYHPSPLSRKSHPGF
;
A
#
# COMPACT_ATOMS: atom_id res chain seq x y z
N MET A 1 -47.49 4.30 -14.51
CA MET A 1 -46.17 4.58 -15.13
C MET A 1 -45.19 4.90 -14.02
N PRO A 2 -44.00 4.26 -13.96
CA PRO A 2 -43.02 4.58 -12.93
C PRO A 2 -42.50 6.02 -13.10
N PRO A 3 -42.26 6.76 -12.00
CA PRO A 3 -41.81 8.15 -12.07
C PRO A 3 -40.46 8.24 -12.78
N ARG A 4 -40.33 9.22 -13.67
CA ARG A 4 -39.13 9.44 -14.50
C ARG A 4 -37.95 9.81 -13.59
N ARG A 5 -36.88 9.03 -13.64
CA ARG A 5 -35.66 9.26 -12.84
C ARG A 5 -35.10 10.65 -13.11
N ILE A 6 -35.16 11.54 -12.12
CA ILE A 6 -34.55 12.87 -12.19
C ILE A 6 -33.04 12.67 -11.99
N VAL A 7 -32.27 12.79 -13.07
CA VAL A 7 -30.81 12.77 -13.02
C VAL A 7 -30.33 14.21 -12.94
N ARG A 8 -29.72 14.60 -11.81
CA ARG A 8 -29.10 15.92 -11.65
C ARG A 8 -27.92 16.03 -12.62
N LYS A 9 -27.95 17.02 -13.50
CA LYS A 9 -26.84 17.34 -14.41
C LYS A 9 -25.90 18.32 -13.71
N GLN A 10 -24.60 18.05 -13.79
CA GLN A 10 -23.55 18.97 -13.32
C GLN A 10 -23.36 20.11 -14.32
N SER A 11 -22.95 21.29 -13.84
CA SER A 11 -22.65 22.45 -14.71
C SER A 11 -21.34 22.24 -15.47
N LEU A 12 -21.22 22.79 -16.68
CA LEU A 12 -20.02 22.61 -17.51
C LEU A 12 -18.74 23.14 -16.83
N ALA A 13 -18.85 24.25 -16.08
CA ALA A 13 -17.74 24.80 -15.31
C ALA A 13 -17.25 23.84 -14.21
N SER A 14 -18.17 23.16 -13.53
CA SER A 14 -17.80 22.15 -12.53
C SER A 14 -17.09 20.94 -13.15
N LYS A 15 -17.51 20.52 -14.36
CA LYS A 15 -16.91 19.41 -15.11
C LYS A 15 -15.50 19.72 -15.60
N LEU A 16 -15.24 20.95 -16.07
CA LEU A 16 -13.89 21.36 -16.49
C LEU A 16 -12.93 21.43 -15.30
N LYS A 17 -13.43 21.88 -14.13
CA LYS A 17 -12.63 21.94 -12.89
C LYS A 17 -12.32 20.54 -12.34
N SER A 18 -13.21 19.57 -12.47
CA SER A 18 -12.98 18.18 -12.01
C SER A 18 -12.19 17.32 -12.99
N TYR A 19 -12.22 17.63 -14.29
CA TYR A 19 -11.59 16.85 -15.36
C TYR A 19 -10.15 16.35 -15.09
N PRO A 20 -9.20 17.16 -14.61
CA PRO A 20 -7.84 16.66 -14.39
C PRO A 20 -7.77 15.61 -13.27
N PHE A 21 -8.57 15.78 -12.21
CA PHE A 21 -8.68 14.80 -11.14
C PHE A 21 -9.39 13.54 -11.62
N ASP A 22 -10.46 13.69 -12.39
CA ASP A 22 -11.21 12.58 -12.97
C ASP A 22 -10.34 11.76 -13.95
N LEU A 23 -9.46 12.41 -14.72
CA LEU A 23 -8.50 11.75 -15.60
C LEU A 23 -7.45 10.97 -14.80
N LEU A 24 -6.88 11.57 -13.75
CA LEU A 24 -5.92 10.88 -12.89
C LEU A 24 -6.56 9.67 -12.21
N LEU A 25 -7.79 9.82 -11.73
CA LEU A 25 -8.56 8.73 -11.16
C LEU A 25 -8.81 7.65 -12.20
N ALA A 26 -9.28 8.01 -13.40
CA ALA A 26 -9.53 7.05 -14.48
C ALA A 26 -8.27 6.31 -14.92
N LEU A 27 -7.12 6.98 -15.03
CA LEU A 27 -5.85 6.32 -15.33
C LEU A 27 -5.40 5.40 -14.20
N ASN A 28 -5.62 5.79 -12.94
CA ASN A 28 -5.30 4.95 -11.80
C ASN A 28 -6.22 3.72 -11.73
N GLU A 29 -7.51 3.90 -11.98
CA GLU A 29 -8.49 2.81 -12.11
C GLU A 29 -8.09 1.87 -13.25
N GLN A 30 -7.77 2.39 -14.44
CA GLN A 30 -7.29 1.57 -15.55
C GLN A 30 -6.01 0.80 -15.19
N ARG A 31 -5.08 1.42 -14.47
CA ARG A 31 -3.85 0.76 -14.02
C ARG A 31 -4.13 -0.36 -13.01
N GLU A 32 -5.03 -0.14 -12.05
CA GLU A 32 -5.42 -1.14 -11.04
C GLU A 32 -6.29 -2.27 -11.63
N LEU A 33 -7.09 -1.97 -12.66
CA LEU A 33 -7.91 -2.97 -13.38
C LEU A 33 -7.04 -3.98 -14.14
N ILE A 34 -5.84 -3.58 -14.57
CA ILE A 34 -4.93 -4.50 -15.26
C ILE A 34 -4.25 -5.40 -14.24
N ASP A 35 -4.68 -6.66 -14.18
CA ASP A 35 -4.04 -7.69 -13.35
C ASP A 35 -2.72 -8.17 -13.99
N TRP A 36 -1.67 -7.35 -13.85
CA TRP A 36 -0.31 -7.66 -14.31
C TRP A 36 0.24 -8.98 -13.75
N ASP A 37 -0.27 -9.43 -12.60
CA ASP A 37 0.18 -10.65 -11.96
C ASP A 37 -0.32 -11.91 -12.71
N SER A 38 -1.49 -11.85 -13.35
CA SER A 38 -2.01 -12.94 -14.19
C SER A 38 -1.21 -13.14 -15.48
N TYR A 39 -0.82 -12.04 -16.14
CA TYR A 39 -0.03 -12.05 -17.38
C TYR A 39 1.47 -12.30 -17.15
N SER A 40 1.90 -12.36 -15.90
CA SER A 40 3.32 -12.40 -15.53
C SER A 40 4.06 -13.59 -16.15
N LYS A 41 3.52 -14.81 -16.06
CA LYS A 41 4.17 -16.01 -16.61
C LYS A 41 4.19 -16.02 -18.14
N THR A 42 3.05 -15.70 -18.76
CA THR A 42 2.87 -15.81 -20.20
C THR A 42 3.58 -14.71 -20.97
N PHE A 43 3.65 -13.50 -20.41
CA PHE A 43 4.20 -12.34 -21.11
C PHE A 43 5.58 -11.92 -20.59
N ALA A 44 5.79 -11.84 -19.27
CA ALA A 44 7.03 -11.27 -18.73
C ALA A 44 8.27 -12.15 -18.98
N LEU A 45 8.10 -13.48 -18.94
CA LEU A 45 9.17 -14.44 -19.23
C LEU A 45 9.67 -14.33 -20.68
N PRO A 46 8.84 -14.56 -21.72
CA PRO A 46 9.32 -14.47 -23.09
C PRO A 46 9.76 -13.05 -23.46
N PHE A 47 9.10 -12.02 -22.91
CA PHE A 47 9.50 -10.64 -23.15
C PHE A 47 10.90 -10.33 -22.58
N GLY A 48 11.22 -10.75 -21.35
CA GLY A 48 12.56 -10.55 -20.80
C GLY A 48 13.63 -11.35 -21.54
N VAL A 49 13.36 -12.59 -21.94
CA VAL A 49 14.27 -13.38 -22.80
C VAL A 49 14.49 -12.67 -24.13
N LEU A 50 13.42 -12.20 -24.78
CA LEU A 50 13.52 -11.45 -26.03
C LEU A 50 14.40 -10.20 -25.86
N LEU A 51 14.27 -9.46 -24.76
CA LEU A 51 15.12 -8.31 -24.45
C LEU A 51 16.60 -8.71 -24.23
N THR A 52 16.89 -9.80 -23.52
CA THR A 52 18.29 -10.29 -23.36
C THR A 52 18.92 -10.64 -24.69
N VAL A 53 18.20 -11.40 -25.53
CA VAL A 53 18.68 -11.87 -26.83
C VAL A 53 18.87 -10.70 -27.78
N THR A 54 17.91 -9.78 -27.81
CA THR A 54 18.00 -8.55 -28.59
C THR A 54 19.23 -7.74 -28.16
N TYR A 55 19.47 -7.58 -26.86
CA TYR A 55 20.65 -6.88 -26.34
C TYR A 55 21.95 -7.55 -26.78
N PHE A 56 22.02 -8.88 -26.71
CA PHE A 56 23.18 -9.65 -27.17
C PHE A 56 23.45 -9.42 -28.66
N PHE A 57 22.43 -9.50 -29.52
CA PHE A 57 22.60 -9.27 -30.97
C PHE A 57 23.02 -7.83 -31.29
N LEU A 58 22.47 -6.83 -30.60
CA LEU A 58 22.89 -5.44 -30.77
C LEU A 58 24.37 -5.26 -30.40
N ARG A 59 24.81 -5.91 -29.32
CA ARG A 59 26.20 -5.86 -28.89
C ARG A 59 27.12 -6.55 -29.89
N LEU A 60 26.75 -7.75 -30.36
CA LEU A 60 27.49 -8.49 -31.38
C LEU A 60 27.64 -7.67 -32.66
N TRP A 61 26.58 -7.00 -33.08
CA TRP A 61 26.62 -6.14 -34.26
C TRP A 61 27.50 -4.90 -34.04
N GLN A 62 27.45 -4.30 -32.85
CA GLN A 62 28.35 -3.20 -32.48
C GLN A 62 29.82 -3.62 -32.52
N ASP A 63 30.17 -4.78 -31.95
CA ASP A 63 31.55 -5.26 -31.93
C ASP A 63 32.05 -5.64 -33.34
N ASN A 64 31.19 -6.16 -34.21
CA ASN A 64 31.54 -6.46 -35.62
C ASN A 64 31.64 -5.23 -36.52
N THR A 65 30.97 -4.11 -36.17
CA THR A 65 30.99 -2.87 -36.97
C THR A 65 32.08 -1.91 -36.56
N VAL A 66 32.54 -1.98 -35.31
CA VAL A 66 33.68 -1.23 -34.82
C VAL A 66 34.94 -1.93 -35.32
N VAL A 67 35.40 -1.54 -36.52
CA VAL A 67 36.76 -1.86 -36.99
C VAL A 67 37.73 -1.43 -35.90
N GLU A 68 38.50 -2.39 -35.36
CA GLU A 68 39.48 -2.14 -34.30
C GLU A 68 40.37 -0.95 -34.67
N LYS A 69 40.13 0.22 -34.07
CA LYS A 69 41.21 1.18 -33.85
C LYS A 69 42.09 0.56 -32.79
N LYS A 70 42.96 -0.37 -33.22
CA LYS A 70 44.13 -0.81 -32.46
C LYS A 70 44.75 0.46 -31.91
N GLN A 71 44.76 0.61 -30.59
CA GLN A 71 45.44 1.71 -29.96
C GLN A 71 46.92 1.55 -30.31
N MET A 72 47.37 2.31 -31.32
CA MET A 72 48.78 2.54 -31.57
C MET A 72 49.27 3.38 -30.38
N TYR A 73 49.57 2.67 -29.29
CA TYR A 73 50.52 3.17 -28.32
C TYR A 73 51.81 3.41 -29.11
N PHE A 74 52.22 4.68 -29.22
CA PHE A 74 53.40 5.19 -29.94
C PHE A 74 53.20 5.56 -31.43
N ASP A 75 52.75 6.80 -31.66
CA ASP A 75 53.46 7.72 -32.57
C ASP A 75 53.03 9.18 -32.32
N TYR A 76 53.72 9.84 -31.38
CA TYR A 76 53.36 11.17 -30.86
C TYR A 76 53.81 12.35 -31.74
N HIS A 77 54.62 12.14 -32.79
CA HIS A 77 55.29 13.26 -33.46
C HIS A 77 54.60 13.79 -34.73
N LYS A 78 53.64 13.06 -35.31
CA LYS A 78 52.91 13.48 -36.53
C LYS A 78 51.51 14.04 -36.29
N GLN A 79 50.95 13.85 -35.09
CA GLN A 79 49.58 14.26 -34.77
C GLN A 79 49.45 15.74 -34.42
N GLN A 80 50.53 16.41 -33.99
CA GLN A 80 50.46 17.81 -33.55
C GLN A 80 50.39 18.79 -34.72
N LEU A 81 50.97 18.48 -35.89
CA LEU A 81 51.00 19.39 -37.04
C LEU A 81 49.74 19.33 -37.93
N LEU A 82 48.93 18.26 -37.82
CA LEU A 82 47.68 18.10 -38.59
C LEU A 82 46.42 18.47 -37.79
N ARG A 83 46.53 18.54 -36.45
CA ARG A 83 45.42 18.88 -35.53
C ARG A 83 45.03 20.37 -35.53
N ASP A 84 45.90 21.24 -36.01
CA ASP A 84 45.67 22.70 -36.02
C ASP A 84 44.92 23.21 -37.26
N SER A 85 44.59 22.33 -38.21
CA SER A 85 43.68 22.71 -39.28
C SER A 85 42.23 22.61 -38.78
N LYS A 86 41.54 23.76 -38.74
CA LYS A 86 40.11 23.96 -38.37
C LYS A 86 39.09 23.06 -39.09
N TYR A 87 39.55 22.18 -39.98
CA TYR A 87 38.78 21.31 -40.85
C TYR A 87 38.91 19.82 -40.52
N PHE A 88 39.79 19.41 -39.59
CA PHE A 88 39.90 18.00 -39.14
C PHE A 88 39.20 17.79 -37.80
N ASN A 89 38.09 17.09 -37.66
CA ASN A 89 37.20 16.49 -38.64
C ASN A 89 35.89 16.27 -37.86
N LYS A 90 34.80 16.89 -38.30
CA LYS A 90 33.45 16.50 -37.90
C LYS A 90 33.26 15.08 -38.43
N SER A 91 33.56 14.07 -37.61
CA SER A 91 33.34 12.69 -38.02
C SER A 91 31.84 12.55 -38.24
N ASP A 92 31.41 12.44 -39.50
CA ASP A 92 30.06 12.03 -39.87
C ASP A 92 29.89 10.59 -39.38
N VAL A 93 29.59 10.45 -38.09
CA VAL A 93 29.23 9.18 -37.49
C VAL A 93 27.95 8.78 -38.20
N SER A 94 28.03 7.74 -39.01
CA SER A 94 26.87 7.17 -39.72
C SER A 94 25.66 7.07 -38.78
N VAL A 95 24.47 7.32 -39.30
CA VAL A 95 23.23 7.36 -38.49
C VAL A 95 22.94 6.02 -37.79
N ILE A 96 23.41 4.91 -38.37
CA ILE A 96 23.17 3.54 -37.93
C ILE A 96 23.79 3.24 -36.54
N PRO A 97 25.10 3.42 -36.27
CA PRO A 97 25.68 3.20 -34.94
C PRO A 97 25.09 4.14 -33.88
N LYS A 98 24.66 5.35 -34.26
CA LYS A 98 23.96 6.26 -33.34
C LYS A 98 22.59 5.70 -32.92
N LEU A 99 21.82 5.15 -33.86
CA LEU A 99 20.54 4.50 -33.58
C LEU A 99 20.71 3.24 -32.73
N LEU A 100 21.72 2.41 -33.04
CA LEU A 100 22.03 1.21 -32.25
C LEU A 100 22.37 1.56 -30.79
N PHE A 101 23.17 2.61 -30.58
CA PHE A 101 23.48 3.10 -29.23
C PHE A 101 22.25 3.62 -28.48
N MET A 102 21.35 4.35 -29.16
CA MET A 102 20.10 4.81 -28.55
C MET A 102 19.21 3.64 -28.14
N LEU A 103 19.12 2.60 -28.97
CA LEU A 103 18.33 1.40 -28.68
C LEU A 103 18.95 0.61 -27.51
N GLN A 104 20.28 0.50 -27.46
CA GLN A 104 21.00 -0.08 -26.31
C GLN A 104 20.70 0.66 -25.01
N LEU A 105 20.72 2.00 -25.03
CA LEU A 105 20.37 2.82 -23.86
C LEU A 105 18.92 2.59 -23.40
N ILE A 106 17.97 2.48 -24.33
CA ILE A 106 16.57 2.19 -24.01
C ILE A 106 16.45 0.83 -23.30
N ILE A 107 17.14 -0.20 -23.78
CA ILE A 107 17.10 -1.52 -23.15
C ILE A 107 17.73 -1.49 -21.74
N ILE A 108 18.84 -0.76 -21.56
CA ILE A 108 19.48 -0.58 -20.26
C ILE A 108 18.57 0.18 -19.29
N THR A 109 17.92 1.27 -19.74
CA THR A 109 17.02 2.04 -18.87
C THR A 109 15.82 1.20 -18.44
N ILE A 110 15.23 0.41 -19.34
CA ILE A 110 14.16 -0.55 -18.99
C ILE A 110 14.64 -1.53 -17.91
N ASN A 111 15.87 -2.06 -18.04
CA ASN A 111 16.43 -2.97 -17.05
C ASN A 111 16.61 -2.33 -15.66
N VAL A 112 17.19 -1.13 -15.64
CA VAL A 112 17.45 -0.37 -14.41
C VAL A 112 16.13 0.01 -13.74
N LEU A 113 15.13 0.43 -14.51
CA LEU A 113 13.80 0.75 -14.00
C LEU A 113 13.12 -0.49 -13.40
N ASN A 114 13.15 -1.64 -14.08
CA ASN A 114 12.57 -2.86 -13.54
C ASN A 114 13.30 -3.34 -12.27
N THR A 115 14.63 -3.28 -12.27
CA THR A 115 15.44 -3.66 -11.09
C THR A 115 15.14 -2.74 -9.91
N SER A 116 15.02 -1.43 -10.16
CA SER A 116 14.68 -0.44 -9.14
C SER A 116 13.27 -0.67 -8.60
N PHE A 117 12.30 -0.95 -9.47
CA PHE A 117 10.93 -1.26 -9.07
C PHE A 117 10.86 -2.57 -8.27
N PHE A 118 11.61 -3.60 -8.66
CA PHE A 118 11.69 -4.86 -7.93
C PHE A 118 12.25 -4.67 -6.51
N LEU A 119 13.37 -3.94 -6.38
CA LEU A 119 14.06 -3.77 -5.10
C LEU A 119 13.36 -2.80 -4.15
N LEU A 120 12.79 -1.71 -4.67
CA LEU A 120 12.25 -0.63 -3.83
C LEU A 120 10.77 -0.83 -3.44
N LYS A 121 10.07 -1.79 -4.06
CA LYS A 121 8.65 -2.00 -3.79
C LYS A 121 8.44 -2.65 -2.42
N THR A 122 8.00 -1.82 -1.48
CA THR A 122 7.65 -2.21 -0.12
C THR A 122 6.17 -1.92 0.13
N LYS A 123 5.54 -2.70 1.02
CA LYS A 123 4.20 -2.46 1.55
C LYS A 123 4.27 -2.25 3.04
N LYS A 124 3.56 -1.24 3.51
CA LYS A 124 3.49 -0.87 4.92
C LYS A 124 2.26 -1.51 5.54
N TYR A 125 2.45 -2.22 6.64
CA TYR A 125 1.38 -2.82 7.44
C TYR A 125 1.41 -2.20 8.83
N THR A 126 0.26 -1.83 9.35
CA THR A 126 0.12 -1.30 10.71
C THR A 126 -0.48 -2.37 11.61
N ILE A 127 0.16 -2.58 12.75
CA ILE A 127 -0.26 -3.55 13.76
C ILE A 127 -0.64 -2.78 15.02
N PHE A 128 -1.85 -3.03 15.51
CA PHE A 128 -2.44 -2.33 16.65
C PHE A 128 -2.43 -3.21 17.90
N ASN A 129 -2.41 -2.56 19.08
CA ASN A 129 -2.63 -3.21 20.39
C ASN A 129 -1.64 -4.35 20.73
N LYS A 130 -0.36 -4.21 20.36
CA LYS A 130 0.68 -5.20 20.65
C LYS A 130 1.88 -4.57 21.36
N VAL A 131 2.29 -5.19 22.47
CA VAL A 131 3.36 -4.68 23.34
C VAL A 131 4.74 -4.95 22.74
N SER A 132 4.94 -6.15 22.18
CA SER A 132 6.20 -6.58 21.52
C SER A 132 5.92 -7.42 20.28
N ILE A 133 6.75 -7.22 19.25
CA ILE A 133 6.79 -8.03 18.03
C ILE A 133 8.12 -8.79 18.03
N SER A 134 8.15 -9.98 17.42
CA SER A 134 9.38 -10.74 17.16
C SER A 134 10.45 -9.86 16.50
N HIS A 135 11.73 -10.19 16.71
CA HIS A 135 12.91 -9.40 16.29
C HIS A 135 13.13 -9.33 14.76
N THR A 136 12.11 -9.07 13.95
CA THR A 136 12.33 -8.74 12.55
C THR A 136 12.97 -7.35 12.43
N SER A 137 13.98 -7.24 11.57
CA SER A 137 14.63 -5.97 11.25
C SER A 137 13.71 -4.96 10.56
N SER A 138 12.55 -5.41 10.04
CA SER A 138 11.61 -4.59 9.26
C SER A 138 10.50 -3.94 10.11
N ALA A 139 10.41 -4.28 11.41
CA ALA A 139 9.40 -3.74 12.32
C ALA A 139 9.91 -2.51 13.05
N ARG A 140 9.11 -1.45 13.07
CA ARG A 140 9.38 -0.20 13.78
C ARG A 140 8.21 0.15 14.68
N LYS A 141 8.49 0.44 15.96
CA LYS A 141 7.49 1.01 16.86
C LYS A 141 7.38 2.51 16.58
N ILE A 142 6.16 2.99 16.32
CA ILE A 142 5.87 4.41 16.21
C ILE A 142 5.08 4.81 17.45
N SER A 143 5.72 5.64 18.28
CA SER A 143 5.08 6.33 19.41
C SER A 143 4.92 7.81 19.03
N LYS A 144 3.78 8.40 19.35
CA LYS A 144 3.42 9.79 19.01
C LYS A 144 4.45 10.84 19.50
N ASP A 145 5.16 10.54 20.58
CA ASP A 145 6.13 11.46 21.20
C ASP A 145 7.49 11.53 20.47
N GLY A 146 7.70 10.70 19.45
CA GLY A 146 8.99 10.53 18.76
C GLY A 146 9.01 10.96 17.30
N SER A 147 8.19 11.93 16.87
CA SER A 147 8.23 12.43 15.48
C SER A 147 9.54 13.16 15.20
N SER A 148 10.55 12.38 14.79
CA SER A 148 11.73 12.88 14.11
C SER A 148 11.25 13.62 12.87
N ARG A 149 11.32 14.96 12.91
CA ARG A 149 10.90 15.89 11.85
C ARG A 149 11.57 15.51 10.53
N SER A 150 10.91 14.71 9.71
CA SER A 150 11.30 14.50 8.33
C SER A 150 11.05 15.79 7.56
N LEU A 151 11.93 16.15 6.64
CA LEU A 151 11.79 17.37 5.82
C LEU A 151 10.45 17.41 5.06
N PHE A 152 9.87 16.24 4.76
CA PHE A 152 8.54 16.13 4.16
C PHE A 152 7.40 16.42 5.13
N ASP A 153 7.59 16.16 6.42
CA ASP A 153 6.60 16.42 7.49
C ASP A 153 6.41 17.93 7.69
N LEU A 154 7.49 18.70 7.48
CA LEU A 154 7.47 20.16 7.48
C LEU A 154 6.70 20.73 6.27
N LEU A 155 6.72 20.01 5.14
CA LEU A 155 5.92 20.35 3.95
C LEU A 155 4.45 19.97 4.11
N GLN A 156 4.17 18.89 4.85
CA GLN A 156 2.81 18.42 5.16
C GLN A 156 2.12 19.19 6.30
N PHE A 157 2.82 20.09 6.99
CA PHE A 157 2.28 20.96 8.05
C PHE A 157 1.01 21.73 7.63
N TRP A 158 0.85 22.02 6.33
CA TRP A 158 -0.33 22.69 5.76
C TRP A 158 -1.57 21.80 5.65
N LYS A 159 -1.44 20.48 5.83
CA LYS A 159 -2.52 19.50 5.71
C LYS A 159 -2.73 18.81 7.05
N LYS A 160 -3.17 19.59 8.04
CA LYS A 160 -3.50 19.07 9.37
C LYS A 160 -4.83 18.33 9.32
N THR A 161 -4.78 17.04 8.95
CA THR A 161 -5.92 16.14 9.13
C THR A 161 -5.92 15.71 10.59
N GLU A 162 -7.03 15.96 11.29
CA GLU A 162 -7.27 15.48 12.66
C GLU A 162 -7.42 13.95 12.62
N GLU A 163 -6.31 13.22 12.68
CA GLU A 163 -6.33 11.77 12.80
C GLU A 163 -6.63 11.35 14.26
N PRO A 164 -7.38 10.25 14.46
CA PRO A 164 -7.80 9.80 15.78
C PRO A 164 -6.61 9.49 16.70
N GLU A 165 -6.78 9.76 18.00
CA GLU A 165 -5.74 9.55 19.03
C GLU A 165 -5.43 8.07 19.23
N ILE A 166 -4.40 7.56 18.53
CA ILE A 166 -3.85 6.22 18.73
C ILE A 166 -2.52 6.34 19.48
N GLU A 167 -2.44 5.71 20.65
CA GLU A 167 -1.39 5.91 21.67
C GLU A 167 -0.02 5.33 21.24
N SER A 168 0.00 4.15 20.59
CA SER A 168 1.17 3.62 19.88
C SER A 168 0.76 2.48 18.94
N TYR A 169 1.42 2.39 17.79
CA TYR A 169 1.24 1.27 16.86
C TYR A 169 2.58 0.85 16.27
N TRP A 170 2.63 -0.38 15.78
CA TRP A 170 3.80 -0.91 15.09
C TRP A 170 3.62 -0.78 13.58
N GLU A 171 4.64 -0.30 12.88
CA GLU A 171 4.72 -0.28 11.42
C GLU A 171 5.66 -1.42 10.98
N LEU A 172 5.17 -2.27 10.07
CA LEU A 172 5.93 -3.35 9.47
C LEU A 172 6.07 -3.07 7.97
N ASN A 173 7.30 -2.84 7.52
CA ASN A 173 7.60 -2.55 6.11
C ASN A 173 8.05 -3.83 5.40
N ILE A 174 7.12 -4.51 4.74
CA ILE A 174 7.36 -5.79 4.08
C ILE A 174 7.77 -5.55 2.63
N TRP A 175 8.87 -6.16 2.19
CA TRP A 175 9.24 -6.18 0.77
C TRP A 175 8.20 -6.98 -0.04
N ASN A 176 7.58 -6.36 -1.05
CA ASN A 176 6.51 -7.01 -1.80
C ASN A 176 6.61 -6.75 -3.30
N PRO A 177 7.54 -7.43 -4.00
CA PRO A 177 7.68 -7.30 -5.44
C PRO A 177 6.43 -7.86 -6.15
N SER A 178 6.01 -7.22 -7.25
CA SER A 178 4.95 -7.78 -8.11
C SER A 178 5.45 -9.06 -8.79
N LYS A 179 4.57 -10.02 -9.04
CA LYS A 179 4.92 -11.24 -9.76
C LYS A 179 5.50 -10.89 -11.12
N PHE A 180 4.87 -9.96 -11.85
CA PHE A 180 5.36 -9.49 -13.15
C PHE A 180 6.82 -9.03 -13.12
N SER A 181 7.14 -8.11 -12.21
CA SER A 181 8.50 -7.56 -12.06
C SER A 181 9.51 -8.63 -11.62
N THR A 182 9.07 -9.59 -10.80
CA THR A 182 9.90 -10.74 -10.38
C THR A 182 10.24 -11.63 -11.58
N TYR A 183 9.25 -12.05 -12.37
CA TYR A 183 9.50 -12.86 -13.57
C TYR A 183 10.36 -12.11 -14.59
N LEU A 184 10.11 -10.81 -14.79
CA LEU A 184 10.91 -9.98 -15.68
C LEU A 184 12.36 -9.83 -15.18
N PHE A 185 12.57 -9.69 -13.87
CA PHE A 185 13.90 -9.60 -13.26
C PHE A 185 14.68 -10.91 -13.43
N VAL A 186 14.01 -12.05 -13.30
CA VAL A 186 14.61 -13.38 -13.49
C VAL A 186 14.93 -13.64 -14.97
N SER A 187 14.03 -13.28 -15.89
CA SER A 187 14.26 -13.48 -17.33
C SER A 187 15.21 -12.46 -17.95
N PHE A 188 15.27 -11.24 -17.41
CA PHE A 188 16.14 -10.16 -17.83
C PHE A 188 17.01 -9.63 -16.69
N PRO A 189 18.02 -10.40 -16.23
CA PRO A 189 18.81 -10.02 -15.08
C PRO A 189 19.76 -8.86 -15.37
N PRO A 190 19.90 -7.87 -14.46
CA PRO A 190 20.79 -6.72 -14.64
C PRO A 190 22.25 -7.12 -14.81
N PHE A 191 22.66 -8.23 -14.18
CA PHE A 191 24.03 -8.69 -14.29
C PHE A 191 24.37 -9.20 -15.69
N ASN A 192 23.45 -9.83 -16.43
CA ASN A 192 23.74 -10.28 -17.80
C ASN A 192 24.05 -9.10 -18.73
N ILE A 193 23.35 -7.98 -18.55
CA ILE A 193 23.60 -6.75 -19.30
C ILE A 193 24.94 -6.14 -18.87
N LEU A 194 25.20 -6.09 -17.56
CA LEU A 194 26.46 -5.59 -17.04
C LEU A 194 27.64 -6.41 -17.55
N PHE A 195 27.50 -7.73 -17.64
CA PHE A 195 28.49 -8.64 -18.23
C PHE A 195 28.77 -8.29 -19.69
N LEU A 196 27.71 -8.25 -20.51
CA LEU A 196 27.83 -7.99 -21.94
C LEU A 196 28.34 -6.57 -22.22
N TYR A 197 28.05 -5.60 -21.34
CA TYR A 197 28.62 -4.26 -21.40
C TYR A 197 30.12 -4.24 -21.07
N LEU A 198 30.55 -5.03 -20.09
CA LEU A 198 31.93 -5.09 -19.61
C LEU A 198 32.82 -6.06 -20.43
N SER A 199 32.25 -6.88 -21.31
CA SER A 199 32.95 -7.96 -22.00
C SER A 199 33.96 -7.47 -23.03
N GLN A 200 35.16 -7.17 -22.53
CA GLN A 200 36.48 -7.35 -23.11
C GLN A 200 37.38 -7.84 -21.97
N SER A 201 38.19 -8.89 -22.18
CA SER A 201 38.92 -9.54 -21.08
C SER A 201 39.91 -8.57 -20.43
N SER A 202 39.56 -8.05 -19.27
CA SER A 202 40.25 -6.97 -18.56
C SER A 202 39.94 -7.09 -17.06
N PHE A 203 40.70 -6.39 -16.20
CA PHE A 203 40.46 -6.29 -14.75
C PHE A 203 39.00 -5.93 -14.38
N LYS A 204 38.27 -5.32 -15.32
CA LYS A 204 36.83 -5.02 -15.25
C LYS A 204 35.93 -6.26 -15.05
N ASN A 205 36.34 -7.44 -15.48
CA ASN A 205 35.59 -8.69 -15.26
C ASN A 205 35.60 -9.13 -13.78
N LEU A 206 36.60 -8.72 -12.99
CA LEU A 206 36.62 -8.96 -11.55
C LEU A 206 35.50 -8.16 -10.85
N VAL A 207 35.27 -6.91 -11.28
CA VAL A 207 34.14 -6.09 -10.81
C VAL A 207 32.79 -6.76 -11.12
N PHE A 208 32.68 -7.43 -12.25
CA PHE A 208 31.48 -8.20 -12.61
C PHE A 208 31.22 -9.39 -11.66
N LEU A 209 32.25 -10.15 -11.28
CA LEU A 209 32.14 -11.25 -10.32
C LEU A 209 31.72 -10.75 -8.93
N PHE A 210 32.28 -9.63 -8.47
CA PHE A 210 31.85 -9.01 -7.21
C PHE A 210 30.41 -8.49 -7.30
N SER A 211 30.04 -7.85 -8.40
CA SER A 211 28.69 -7.31 -8.61
C SER A 211 27.62 -8.41 -8.61
N THR A 212 27.85 -9.51 -9.32
CA THR A 212 26.94 -10.68 -9.33
C THR A 212 26.79 -11.29 -7.94
N SER A 213 27.91 -11.52 -7.24
CA SER A 213 27.89 -12.06 -5.87
C SER A 213 27.15 -11.14 -4.90
N LEU A 214 27.31 -9.82 -5.03
CA LEU A 214 26.66 -8.83 -4.17
C LEU A 214 25.15 -8.76 -4.43
N VAL A 215 24.71 -8.74 -5.68
CA VAL A 215 23.28 -8.78 -6.04
C VAL A 215 22.62 -10.04 -5.50
N LEU A 216 23.27 -11.21 -5.65
CA LEU A 216 22.75 -12.47 -5.12
C LEU A 216 22.64 -12.45 -3.59
N TYR A 217 23.65 -11.94 -2.89
CA TYR A 217 23.62 -11.79 -1.44
C TYR A 217 22.47 -10.86 -0.99
N PHE A 218 22.30 -9.70 -1.62
CA PHE A 218 21.23 -8.77 -1.26
C PHE A 218 19.83 -9.35 -1.55
N VAL A 219 19.62 -9.93 -2.72
CA VAL A 219 18.30 -10.45 -3.13
C VAL A 219 17.91 -11.69 -2.32
N ILE A 220 18.82 -12.66 -2.18
CA ILE A 220 18.52 -13.95 -1.55
C ILE A 220 18.65 -13.86 -0.04
N VAL A 221 19.79 -13.41 0.47
CA VAL A 221 20.08 -13.49 1.91
C VAL A 221 19.36 -12.37 2.66
N LYS A 222 19.48 -11.12 2.21
CA LYS A 222 18.85 -9.99 2.91
C LYS A 222 17.39 -9.78 2.54
N GLY A 223 17.01 -9.93 1.28
CA GLY A 223 15.64 -9.72 0.84
C GLY A 223 14.71 -10.87 1.23
N TYR A 224 15.04 -12.09 0.78
CA TYR A 224 14.12 -13.21 0.89
C TYR A 224 13.99 -13.81 2.30
N LEU A 225 15.09 -13.92 3.08
CA LEU A 225 14.98 -14.43 4.46
C LEU A 225 14.15 -13.50 5.35
N VAL A 226 14.43 -12.19 5.29
CA VAL A 226 13.65 -11.17 6.02
C VAL A 226 12.18 -11.20 5.59
N LEU A 227 11.92 -11.38 4.28
CA LEU A 227 10.54 -11.51 3.78
C LEU A 227 9.79 -12.72 4.36
N ILE A 228 10.46 -13.86 4.55
CA ILE A 228 9.82 -15.04 5.17
C ILE A 228 9.45 -14.74 6.61
N GLU A 229 10.38 -14.18 7.39
CA GLU A 229 10.15 -13.79 8.78
C GLU A 229 9.00 -12.78 8.89
N ASP A 230 9.01 -11.75 8.05
CA ASP A 230 7.97 -10.71 8.01
C ASP A 230 6.58 -11.29 7.67
N LYS A 231 6.51 -12.23 6.72
CA LYS A 231 5.27 -12.91 6.37
C LYS A 231 4.76 -13.78 7.50
N GLN A 232 5.65 -14.48 8.21
CA GLN A 232 5.27 -15.29 9.37
C GLN A 232 4.64 -14.43 10.46
N VAL A 233 5.25 -13.28 10.78
CA VAL A 233 4.71 -12.31 11.73
C VAL A 233 3.34 -11.80 11.28
N LEU A 234 3.19 -11.45 10.00
CA LEU A 234 1.92 -10.98 9.45
C LEU A 234 0.83 -12.06 9.56
N TYR A 235 1.13 -13.31 9.18
CA TYR A 235 0.16 -14.40 9.26
C TYR A 235 -0.25 -14.69 10.69
N GLN A 236 0.71 -14.70 11.62
CA GLN A 236 0.44 -14.86 13.04
C GLN A 236 -0.52 -13.77 13.54
N GLU A 237 -0.28 -12.50 13.18
CA GLU A 237 -1.16 -11.40 13.60
C GLU A 237 -2.55 -11.48 12.97
N THR A 238 -2.65 -11.81 11.67
CA THR A 238 -3.95 -11.98 11.02
C THR A 238 -4.76 -13.12 11.65
N PHE A 239 -4.08 -14.19 12.09
CA PHE A 239 -4.73 -15.29 12.78
C PHE A 239 -5.18 -14.89 14.19
N ASP A 240 -4.36 -14.15 14.93
CA ASP A 240 -4.71 -13.60 16.25
C ASP A 240 -5.92 -12.64 16.16
N GLU A 241 -5.94 -11.79 15.13
CA GLU A 241 -7.06 -10.90 14.84
C GLU A 241 -8.32 -11.67 14.51
N TYR A 242 -8.21 -12.69 13.65
CA TYR A 242 -9.31 -13.56 13.29
C TYR A 242 -9.88 -14.27 14.52
N GLN A 243 -9.01 -14.86 15.36
CA GLN A 243 -9.38 -15.53 16.59
C GLN A 243 -10.13 -14.59 17.54
N ARG A 244 -9.66 -13.35 17.69
CA ARG A 244 -10.26 -12.34 18.57
C ARG A 244 -11.60 -11.82 18.05
N LYS A 245 -11.75 -11.68 16.73
CA LYS A 245 -12.96 -11.12 16.10
C LYS A 245 -14.05 -12.16 15.88
N TYR A 246 -13.70 -13.36 15.45
CA TYR A 246 -14.66 -14.34 14.97
C TYR A 246 -14.78 -15.57 15.88
N VAL A 247 -13.68 -16.05 16.46
CA VAL A 247 -13.72 -17.30 17.24
C VAL A 247 -14.12 -17.03 18.69
N ASN A 248 -13.44 -16.09 19.36
CA ASN A 248 -13.71 -15.70 20.73
C ASN A 248 -14.05 -14.20 20.84
N PRO A 249 -15.13 -13.72 20.20
CA PRO A 249 -15.53 -12.32 20.30
C PRO A 249 -15.94 -12.00 21.74
N LYS A 250 -15.52 -10.83 22.24
CA LYS A 250 -16.04 -10.30 23.52
C LYS A 250 -17.49 -9.86 23.33
N LEU A 251 -18.44 -10.79 23.52
CA LEU A 251 -19.87 -10.54 23.34
C LEU A 251 -20.48 -9.61 24.40
N SER A 252 -19.83 -9.47 25.55
CA SER A 252 -20.32 -8.68 26.69
C SER A 252 -19.90 -7.20 26.69
N VAL A 253 -19.29 -6.70 25.61
CA VAL A 253 -18.94 -5.28 25.50
C VAL A 253 -20.19 -4.46 25.23
N ALA A 254 -20.44 -3.44 26.07
CA ALA A 254 -21.54 -2.51 25.87
C ALA A 254 -21.38 -1.79 24.52
N LYS A 255 -22.36 -1.93 23.64
CA LYS A 255 -22.42 -1.25 22.34
C LYS A 255 -23.44 -0.12 22.41
N ARG A 256 -23.17 0.99 21.72
CA ARG A 256 -24.14 2.06 21.50
C ARG A 256 -24.56 2.09 20.04
N GLU A 257 -25.84 2.36 19.82
CA GLU A 257 -26.36 2.61 18.48
C GLU A 257 -25.96 4.03 18.06
N VAL A 258 -25.67 4.20 16.77
CA VAL A 258 -25.34 5.48 16.16
C VAL A 258 -26.13 5.55 14.86
N ALA A 259 -26.90 6.62 14.66
CA ALA A 259 -27.50 6.93 13.37
C ALA A 259 -26.63 7.97 12.66
N ILE A 260 -26.40 7.73 11.38
CA ILE A 260 -25.63 8.62 10.51
C ILE A 260 -26.58 9.01 9.37
N ASP A 261 -26.83 10.30 9.24
CA ASP A 261 -27.61 10.84 8.14
C ASP A 261 -26.67 11.50 7.12
N ALA A 262 -26.62 10.91 5.93
CA ALA A 262 -25.81 11.36 4.80
C ALA A 262 -26.60 12.23 3.80
N THR A 263 -27.82 12.67 4.15
CA THR A 263 -28.72 13.39 3.23
C THR A 263 -28.12 14.69 2.69
N HIS A 264 -27.22 15.33 3.44
CA HIS A 264 -26.61 16.62 3.08
C HIS A 264 -25.24 16.50 2.38
N GLY A 265 -24.80 15.29 2.05
CA GLY A 265 -23.55 15.04 1.32
C GLY A 265 -22.29 15.09 2.19
N PRO A 266 -21.10 14.83 1.62
CA PRO A 266 -19.87 14.43 2.34
C PRO A 266 -19.26 15.50 3.25
N TYR A 267 -19.81 16.71 3.26
CA TYR A 267 -19.31 17.84 4.05
C TYR A 267 -20.25 18.23 5.20
N ASN A 268 -21.42 17.61 5.31
CA ASN A 268 -22.42 17.99 6.31
C ASN A 268 -23.21 16.77 6.80
N ASP A 269 -22.51 15.77 7.31
CA ASP A 269 -23.15 14.58 7.89
C ASP A 269 -23.59 14.87 9.32
N SER A 270 -24.83 14.53 9.67
CA SER A 270 -25.30 14.56 11.06
C SER A 270 -25.18 13.18 11.68
N ILE A 271 -24.60 13.13 12.88
CA ILE A 271 -24.38 11.89 13.64
C ILE A 271 -25.17 11.99 14.94
N GLU A 272 -26.15 11.10 15.11
CA GLU A 272 -26.91 10.96 16.35
C GLU A 272 -26.38 9.77 17.16
N TYR A 273 -26.03 10.02 18.42
CA TYR A 273 -25.57 8.99 19.35
C TYR A 273 -26.69 8.59 20.29
N TYR A 274 -26.99 7.30 20.35
CA TYR A 274 -27.96 6.76 21.31
C TYR A 274 -27.23 6.23 22.56
N SER A 275 -27.93 6.19 23.69
CA SER A 275 -27.37 5.63 24.92
C SER A 275 -27.08 4.13 24.74
N PRO A 276 -25.95 3.60 25.22
CA PRO A 276 -25.64 2.18 25.11
C PRO A 276 -26.78 1.34 25.70
N GLY A 277 -27.28 0.41 24.89
CA GLY A 277 -28.28 -0.55 25.34
C GLY A 277 -27.68 -1.40 26.46
N ARG A 278 -28.40 -1.52 27.57
CA ARG A 278 -28.03 -2.37 28.71
C ARG A 278 -27.99 -3.83 28.23
N THR A 279 -26.83 -4.49 28.25
CA THR A 279 -26.73 -5.95 28.06
C THR A 279 -27.10 -6.69 29.34
N GLU A 280 -28.18 -6.28 30.01
CA GLU A 280 -28.63 -7.03 31.16
C GLU A 280 -29.45 -8.23 30.71
N LYS A 281 -29.13 -9.39 31.30
CA LYS A 281 -29.87 -10.65 31.18
C LYS A 281 -31.21 -10.55 31.91
N LEU A 282 -32.00 -9.55 31.53
CA LEU A 282 -33.36 -9.36 32.02
C LEU A 282 -34.26 -10.16 31.07
N PHE A 283 -34.82 -11.25 31.59
CA PHE A 283 -35.85 -11.97 30.85
C PHE A 283 -37.15 -11.20 31.01
N LYS A 284 -37.72 -10.79 29.87
CA LYS A 284 -39.07 -10.25 29.83
C LYS A 284 -40.00 -11.41 29.52
N THR A 285 -40.86 -11.75 30.46
CA THR A 285 -41.93 -12.71 30.28
C THR A 285 -43.26 -11.97 30.30
N HIS A 286 -44.20 -12.44 29.49
CA HIS A 286 -45.56 -11.92 29.49
C HIS A 286 -46.46 -12.93 30.17
N ASP A 287 -47.23 -12.46 31.13
CA ASP A 287 -48.31 -13.25 31.71
C ASP A 287 -49.43 -13.47 30.66
N TYR A 288 -50.31 -14.45 30.86
CA TYR A 288 -51.44 -14.73 29.95
C TYR A 288 -52.39 -13.53 29.77
N LYS A 289 -52.32 -12.54 30.66
CA LYS A 289 -53.02 -11.25 30.61
C LYS A 289 -52.22 -10.12 29.91
N GLY A 290 -51.10 -10.45 29.27
CA GLY A 290 -50.22 -9.49 28.59
C GLY A 290 -49.40 -8.59 29.51
N ARG A 291 -49.38 -8.86 30.83
CA ARG A 291 -48.60 -8.07 31.79
C ARG A 291 -47.13 -8.47 31.70
N GLU A 292 -46.25 -7.49 31.53
CA GLU A 292 -44.79 -7.70 31.53
C GLU A 292 -44.28 -7.96 32.96
N SER A 293 -43.66 -9.12 33.19
CA SER A 293 -42.78 -9.38 34.33
C SER A 293 -41.32 -9.37 33.85
N VAL A 294 -40.45 -8.73 34.65
CA VAL A 294 -39.02 -8.65 34.37
C VAL A 294 -38.30 -9.46 35.43
N GLU A 295 -37.60 -10.49 34.99
CA GLU A 295 -36.90 -11.43 35.86
C GLU A 295 -35.39 -11.33 35.67
N THR A 296 -34.67 -11.35 36.79
CA THR A 296 -33.21 -11.43 36.83
C THR A 296 -32.80 -12.87 37.10
N PHE A 297 -31.89 -13.39 36.26
CA PHE A 297 -31.31 -14.71 36.45
C PHE A 297 -29.99 -14.58 37.23
N GLU A 298 -30.01 -14.90 38.52
CA GLU A 298 -28.85 -14.91 39.40
C GLU A 298 -28.71 -16.30 40.05
N GLN A 299 -27.48 -16.86 40.02
CA GLN A 299 -27.13 -18.12 40.70
C GLN A 299 -28.03 -19.35 40.41
N GLY A 300 -28.70 -19.39 39.25
CA GLY A 300 -29.54 -20.52 38.84
C GLY A 300 -31.03 -20.37 39.16
N GLU A 301 -31.44 -19.27 39.80
CA GLU A 301 -32.85 -18.98 40.09
C GLU A 301 -33.30 -17.67 39.41
N PHE A 302 -34.57 -17.64 38.99
CA PHE A 302 -35.23 -16.46 38.45
C PHE A 302 -35.88 -15.68 39.60
N THR A 303 -35.46 -14.43 39.79
CA THR A 303 -36.03 -13.55 40.80
C THR A 303 -36.76 -12.38 40.15
N PRO A 304 -38.00 -12.03 40.59
CA PRO A 304 -38.75 -10.93 40.02
C PRO A 304 -38.18 -9.59 40.49
N VAL A 305 -37.86 -8.70 39.54
CA VAL A 305 -37.38 -7.35 39.86
C VAL A 305 -38.55 -6.49 40.34
N LYS A 306 -38.55 -6.10 41.63
CA LYS A 306 -39.55 -5.17 42.17
C LYS A 306 -39.40 -3.80 41.50
N LYS A 307 -40.51 -3.24 40.99
CA LYS A 307 -40.58 -1.97 40.24
C LYS A 307 -39.95 -0.75 40.94
N SER A 308 -39.70 -0.79 42.24
CA SER A 308 -39.22 0.34 43.04
C SER A 308 -37.70 0.44 43.16
N THR A 309 -36.92 -0.55 42.72
CA THR A 309 -35.46 -0.45 42.78
C THR A 309 -34.98 0.44 41.64
N PRO A 310 -34.39 1.62 41.90
CA PRO A 310 -33.81 2.42 40.84
C PRO A 310 -32.65 1.62 40.24
N LEU A 311 -32.87 1.12 39.03
CA LEU A 311 -31.86 0.41 38.26
C LEU A 311 -30.65 1.33 38.13
N ARG A 312 -29.50 0.87 38.64
CA ARG A 312 -28.26 1.64 38.76
C ARG A 312 -27.96 2.31 37.41
N LYS A 313 -28.05 3.65 37.35
CA LYS A 313 -27.66 4.43 36.16
C LYS A 313 -26.24 4.02 35.79
N SER A 314 -26.02 3.74 34.50
CA SER A 314 -24.72 3.36 33.97
C SER A 314 -23.68 4.42 34.39
N VAL A 315 -22.61 3.99 35.04
CA VAL A 315 -21.47 4.84 35.45
C VAL A 315 -20.76 5.47 34.24
N PHE A 316 -21.06 5.01 33.02
CA PHE A 316 -20.47 5.42 31.75
C PHE A 316 -21.31 6.43 30.96
N THR A 317 -21.87 7.45 31.62
CA THR A 317 -22.36 8.65 30.92
C THR A 317 -21.25 9.70 30.93
N PRO A 318 -20.58 10.01 29.81
CA PRO A 318 -19.65 11.12 29.76
C PRO A 318 -20.42 12.43 30.02
N ARG A 319 -19.89 13.27 30.90
CA ARG A 319 -20.43 14.60 31.19
C ARG A 319 -20.20 15.46 29.94
N SER A 320 -21.28 15.86 29.26
CA SER A 320 -21.23 16.62 28.01
C SER A 320 -20.35 17.87 28.11
N SER A 321 -19.36 17.97 27.23
CA SER A 321 -18.70 19.22 26.88
C SER A 321 -19.42 19.84 25.67
N ARG A 322 -20.25 20.85 25.92
CA ARG A 322 -20.64 21.97 25.03
C ARG A 322 -20.85 21.72 23.51
N PHE A 323 -21.32 20.56 23.09
CA PHE A 323 -22.03 20.42 21.83
C PHE A 323 -23.38 19.77 22.10
N THR A 324 -24.44 20.39 21.57
CA THR A 324 -25.83 19.98 21.68
C THR A 324 -26.03 18.63 20.99
N THR A 325 -25.67 17.56 21.69
CA THR A 325 -25.97 16.18 21.32
C THR A 325 -27.30 15.85 22.01
N SER A 326 -28.38 15.78 21.21
CA SER A 326 -29.68 15.35 21.69
C SER A 326 -29.62 13.85 22.00
N TYR A 327 -29.64 13.50 23.29
CA TYR A 327 -29.74 12.12 23.72
C TYR A 327 -31.17 11.62 23.51
N HIS A 328 -31.39 10.84 22.44
CA HIS A 328 -32.64 10.11 22.27
C HIS A 328 -32.51 8.68 22.81
N PRO A 329 -33.53 8.12 23.48
CA PRO A 329 -33.61 6.68 23.70
C PRO A 329 -33.75 5.99 22.34
N SER A 330 -33.13 4.82 22.16
CA SER A 330 -33.23 4.11 20.89
C SER A 330 -34.70 3.86 20.51
N PRO A 331 -35.09 3.99 19.24
CA PRO A 331 -36.46 3.77 18.79
C PRO A 331 -36.95 2.33 19.06
N LEU A 332 -36.01 1.38 19.19
CA LEU A 332 -36.26 -0.01 19.59
C LEU A 332 -36.46 -0.19 21.10
N SER A 333 -36.02 0.76 21.93
CA SER A 333 -36.26 0.77 23.38
C SER A 333 -37.64 1.35 23.74
N ARG A 334 -38.51 1.65 22.77
CA ARG A 334 -39.83 2.22 23.03
C ARG A 334 -40.64 1.25 23.89
N LYS A 335 -40.86 1.63 25.16
CA LYS A 335 -41.88 1.03 26.02
C LYS A 335 -43.19 1.07 25.23
N SER A 336 -43.80 -0.10 25.01
CA SER A 336 -45.19 -0.17 24.58
C SER A 336 -46.02 0.61 25.58
N HIS A 337 -46.45 1.81 25.21
CA HIS A 337 -47.49 2.49 25.94
C HIS A 337 -48.75 1.63 25.82
N PRO A 338 -49.43 1.27 26.94
CA PRO A 338 -50.78 0.77 26.83
C PRO A 338 -51.62 1.90 26.26
N GLY A 339 -52.08 1.72 25.02
CA GLY A 339 -53.11 2.57 24.44
C GLY A 339 -54.37 2.43 25.28
N PHE A 340 -54.98 3.58 25.56
CA PHE A 340 -56.32 3.69 26.13
C PHE A 340 -57.37 3.06 25.20
#